data_AF-A0A378C3J1-F1
#
_entry.id   AF-A0A378C3J1-F1
#
_cell.length_a   1.000
_cell.length_b   1.000
_cell.length_c   1.000
_cell.angle_alpha   90.00
_cell.angle_beta   90.00
_cell.angle_gamma   90.00
#
_symmetry.space_group_name_H-M   'P 1'
#
loop_
_entity.id
_entity.type
_entity.pdbx_description
1 polymer ?
#
loop_
_entity_poly.entity_id
_entity_poly.type
_entity_poly.pdbx_seq_one_letter_code
_entity_poly.pdbx_strand_id
1 'polypeptide(L)' 'MPATIIPGVAVPLSLVGTFAVMVFLDFSINNLTLMALTIATGFVVDDAIV' A
#
# COMPACT_ATOMS: atom_id res chain seq x y z
N MET A 1 0.95 1.54 -24.08
CA MET A 1 0.82 0.71 -22.87
C MET A 1 -0.40 1.21 -22.11
N PRO A 2 -1.37 0.36 -21.73
CA PRO A 2 -2.53 0.85 -20.97
C PRO A 2 -2.04 1.41 -19.62
N ALA A 3 -2.46 2.63 -19.30
CA ALA A 3 -2.05 3.36 -18.09
C ALA A 3 -2.43 2.64 -16.79
N THR A 4 -3.33 1.65 -16.85
CA THR A 4 -3.77 0.82 -15.71
C THR A 4 -2.74 -0.18 -15.22
N ILE A 5 -1.70 -0.49 -15.99
CA ILE A 5 -0.64 -1.42 -15.55
C ILE A 5 0.20 -0.80 -14.42
N ILE A 6 0.42 0.52 -14.46
CA ILE A 6 1.23 1.25 -13.48
C ILE A 6 0.64 1.14 -12.06
N PRO A 7 -0.63 1.52 -11.80
CA PRO A 7 -1.24 1.32 -10.48
C PRO A 7 -1.44 -0.17 -10.16
N GLY A 8 -1.64 -1.02 -11.17
CA GLY A 8 -1.81 -2.46 -10.99
C GLY A 8 -0.60 -3.16 -10.36
N VAL A 9 0.60 -2.61 -10.52
CA VAL A 9 1.83 -3.12 -9.89
C VAL A 9 2.21 -2.30 -8.65
N ALA A 10 1.98 -0.98 -8.66
CA ALA A 10 2.31 -0.11 -7.53
C ALA A 10 1.57 -0.48 -6.23
N VAL A 11 0.28 -0.82 -6.32
CA VAL A 11 -0.55 -1.19 -5.16
C VAL A 11 -0.07 -2.48 -4.46
N PRO A 12 0.09 -3.62 -5.16
CA PRO A 12 0.60 -4.83 -4.49
C PRO A 12 2.01 -4.64 -3.95
N LEU A 13 2.87 -3.88 -4.64
CA LEU A 13 4.23 -3.61 -4.18
C LEU A 13 4.25 -2.78 -2.89
N SER A 14 3.39 -1.76 -2.78
CA SER A 14 3.28 -0.93 -1.58
C SER A 14 2.72 -1.69 -0.38
N LEU A 15 1.75 -2.59 -0.60
CA LEU A 15 1.21 -3.46 0.44
C LEU A 15 2.29 -4.40 0.99
N VAL A 16 3.02 -5.08 0.09
CA VAL A 16 4.10 -6.00 0.49
C VAL A 16 5.20 -5.25 1.25
N GLY A 17 5.62 -4.07 0.77
CA GLY A 17 6.59 -3.22 1.46
C GLY A 17 6.11 -2.79 2.86
N THR A 18 4.83 -2.42 2.97
CA THR A 18 4.24 -2.00 4.26
C THR A 18 4.22 -3.15 5.25
N PHE A 19 3.79 -4.35 4.84
CA PHE A 19 3.81 -5.52 5.72
C PHE A 19 5.23 -5.93 6.12
N ALA A 20 6.21 -5.83 5.21
CA ALA A 20 7.61 -6.10 5.53
C ALA A 20 8.15 -5.15 6.62
N VAL A 21 7.83 -3.85 6.53
CA VAL A 21 8.21 -2.86 7.55
C VAL A 21 7.45 -3.08 8.86
N MET A 22 6.17 -3.44 8.81
CA MET A 22 5.39 -3.76 10.00
C MET A 22 5.97 -4.96 10.76
N VAL A 23 6.40 -6.00 10.05
CA VAL A 23 7.09 -7.15 10.66
C VAL A 23 8.43 -6.74 11.26
N PHE A 24 9.20 -5.87 10.58
CA PHE A 24 10.50 -5.40 11.08
C PHE A 24 10.38 -4.52 12.33
N LEU A 25 9.26 -3.80 12.49
CA LEU A 25 8.98 -2.90 13.61
C LEU A 25 8.10 -3.55 14.70
N ASP A 26 7.87 -4.86 14.64
CA ASP A 26 6.99 -5.61 15.56
C ASP A 26 5.57 -5.01 15.70
N PHE A 27 5.05 -4.39 14.63
CA PHE A 27 3.69 -3.88 14.60
C PHE A 27 2.68 -5.01 14.43
N SER A 28 1.61 -4.97 15.23
CA SER A 28 0.50 -5.92 15.15
C SER A 28 -0.58 -5.44 14.18
N ILE A 29 -1.15 -6.37 13.41
CA ILE A 29 -2.33 -6.09 12.58
C ILE A 29 -3.56 -5.99 13.47
N ASN A 30 -4.12 -4.78 13.53
CA ASN A 30 -5.33 -4.47 14.27
C ASN A 30 -6.22 -3.50 13.45
N ASN A 31 -7.38 -3.15 13.99
CA ASN A 31 -8.33 -2.28 13.28
C ASN A 31 -7.75 -0.91 12.93
N LEU A 32 -6.85 -0.35 13.76
CA LEU A 32 -6.23 0.93 13.47
C LEU A 32 -5.25 0.82 12.29
N THR A 33 -4.41 -0.22 12.27
CA THR A 33 -3.45 -0.43 11.18
C THR A 33 -4.14 -0.76 9.86
N LEU A 34 -5.28 -1.47 9.89
CA LEU A 34 -6.08 -1.75 8.69
C LEU A 34 -6.79 -0.51 8.14
N MET A 35 -7.30 0.35 9.03
CA MET A 35 -7.83 1.66 8.61
C MET A 35 -6.73 2.53 7.99
N ALA A 36 -5.55 2.58 8.62
CA ALA A 36 -4.40 3.31 8.09
C ALA A 36 -3.96 2.77 6.72
N LEU A 37 -3.90 1.44 6.55
CA LEU A 37 -3.54 0.80 5.29
C LEU A 37 -4.54 1.12 4.18
N THR A 38 -5.84 1.12 4.49
CA THR A 38 -6.91 1.46 3.54
C THR A 38 -6.79 2.90 3.03
N ILE A 39 -6.49 3.85 3.93
CA ILE A 39 -6.24 5.25 3.57
C ILE A 39 -4.95 5.37 2.75
N ALA A 40 -3.86 4.71 3.18
CA ALA A 40 -2.57 4.74 2.50
C ALA A 40 -2.64 4.20 1.07
N THR A 41 -3.39 3.14 0.81
CA THR A 41 -3.61 2.65 -0.55
C THR A 41 -4.26 3.69 -1.47
N GLY A 42 -5.12 4.58 -0.94
CA GLY A 42 -5.70 5.69 -1.71
C GLY A 42 -4.65 6.70 -2.17
N PHE A 43 -3.68 7.03 -1.30
CA PHE A 43 -2.57 7.94 -1.63
C PHE A 43 -1.56 7.33 -2.60
N VAL A 44 -1.27 6.03 -2.48
CA VAL A 44 -0.34 5.34 -3.40
C VAL A 44 -0.89 5.28 -4.83
N VAL A 45 -2.21 5.07 -4.98
CA VAL A 45 -2.85 5.09 -6.30
C VAL A 45 -2.82 6.49 -6.92
N ASP A 46 -3.02 7.53 -6.11
CA ASP A 46 -2.95 8.93 -6.57
C ASP A 46 -1.57 9.27 -7.13
N ASP A 47 -0.49 8.88 -6.43
CA ASP A 47 0.90 9.05 -6.91
C ASP A 47 1.21 8.18 -8.13
N ALA A 48 0.61 7.00 -8.25
CA ALA A 48 0.82 6.10 -9.39
C ALA A 48 0.07 6.51 -10.68
N ILE A 49 -0.84 7.48 -10.62
CA ILE A 49 -1.60 7.99 -11.76
C ILE A 49 -0.94 9.24 -12.39
N VAL A 50 -0.17 9.99 -11.61
CA VAL A 50 0.52 11.23 -12.00
C VAL A 50 1.77 10.94 -12.82
#